data_AF-A0AAU6UZH6-F1
#
_entry.id   AF-A0AAU6UZH6-F1
#
_cell.length_a   1.000
_cell.length_b   1.000
_cell.length_c   1.000
_cell.angle_alpha   90.00
_cell.angle_beta   90.00
_cell.angle_gamma   90.00
#
_symmetry.space_group_name_H-M   'P 1'
#
loop_
_entity.id
_entity.type
_entity.pdbx_description
1 polymer ?
#
loop_
_entity_poly.entity_id
_entity_poly.type
_entity_poly.pdbx_seq_one_letter_code
_entity_poly.pdbx_strand_id
1 'polypeptide(L)'
;MIEVKCFTFFATQKLHASDITKIVEDKHYPIIEIDGLELSPSIRLTCTNPNINEFDADDMLGGFFSDLFDSINNEIIEEDGNVIIKSIFVLQFDVDCPISLHGDEITYKEGERDYSYKVSPSFCRTDFPPLTDSIEIKSEKKLTIEEAVKELIM
;
A
#
# COMPACT_ATOMS: atom_id res chain seq x y z
N MET A 1 12.32 21.17 -12.40
CA MET A 1 12.53 19.73 -12.29
C MET A 1 12.89 19.47 -10.85
N ILE A 2 12.02 18.77 -10.14
CA ILE A 2 12.22 18.45 -8.73
C ILE A 2 12.51 16.95 -8.70
N GLU A 3 13.62 16.55 -8.09
CA GLU A 3 13.90 15.14 -7.84
C GLU A 3 13.10 14.70 -6.62
N VAL A 4 12.54 13.50 -6.68
CA VAL A 4 11.85 12.85 -5.56
C VAL A 4 12.37 11.44 -5.36
N LYS A 5 12.43 11.03 -4.10
CA LYS A 5 12.68 9.64 -3.70
C LYS A 5 11.36 8.88 -3.76
N CYS A 6 11.30 7.81 -4.54
CA CYS A 6 10.09 7.00 -4.71
C CYS A 6 10.32 5.59 -4.19
N PHE A 7 9.39 5.11 -3.36
CA PHE A 7 9.24 3.69 -3.07
C PHE A 7 8.07 3.17 -3.90
N THR A 8 8.33 2.22 -4.80
CA THR A 8 7.32 1.62 -5.68
C THR A 8 7.02 0.20 -5.20
N PHE A 9 5.74 -0.10 -5.00
CA PHE A 9 5.26 -1.37 -4.46
C PHE A 9 4.50 -2.12 -5.56
N PHE A 10 5.04 -3.26 -5.98
CA PHE A 10 4.41 -4.18 -6.90
C PHE A 10 3.71 -5.27 -6.08
N ALA A 11 2.45 -5.06 -5.79
CA ALA A 11 1.61 -5.97 -5.04
C ALA A 11 0.91 -6.95 -5.99
N THR A 12 0.90 -8.23 -5.64
CA THR A 12 0.06 -9.23 -6.29
C THR A 12 -0.75 -9.95 -5.23
N GLN A 13 -2.06 -10.00 -5.45
CA GLN A 13 -3.01 -10.71 -4.61
C GLN A 13 -3.81 -11.67 -5.48
N LYS A 14 -3.83 -12.94 -5.09
CA LYS A 14 -4.58 -13.97 -5.79
C LYS A 14 -5.65 -14.53 -4.85
N LEU A 15 -6.90 -14.41 -5.30
CA LEU A 15 -8.11 -14.80 -4.62
C LEU A 15 -8.79 -15.92 -5.40
N HIS A 16 -9.54 -16.79 -4.72
CA HIS A 16 -10.43 -17.70 -5.42
C HIS A 16 -11.63 -16.93 -5.97
N ALA A 17 -12.02 -17.19 -7.22
CA ALA A 17 -13.15 -16.49 -7.83
C ALA A 17 -14.48 -16.75 -7.08
N SER A 18 -14.59 -17.86 -6.35
CA SER A 18 -15.75 -18.17 -5.50
C SER A 18 -15.94 -17.21 -4.32
N ASP A 19 -14.86 -16.54 -3.90
CA ASP A 19 -14.89 -15.64 -2.73
C ASP A 19 -15.32 -14.22 -3.14
N ILE A 20 -15.41 -13.95 -4.44
CA ILE A 20 -15.71 -12.63 -4.99
C ILE A 20 -17.14 -12.63 -5.52
N THR A 21 -17.97 -11.72 -5.00
CA THR A 21 -19.35 -11.54 -5.45
C THR A 21 -19.46 -10.55 -6.60
N LYS A 22 -18.54 -9.59 -6.69
CA LYS A 22 -18.55 -8.54 -7.70
C LYS A 22 -17.16 -7.92 -7.89
N ILE A 23 -16.87 -7.52 -9.12
CA ILE A 23 -15.69 -6.70 -9.48
C ILE A 23 -16.18 -5.48 -10.25
N VAL A 24 -15.72 -4.30 -9.85
CA VAL A 24 -15.90 -3.05 -10.59
C VAL A 24 -14.52 -2.49 -10.91
N GLU A 25 -14.20 -2.45 -12.19
CA GLU A 25 -13.00 -1.79 -12.68
C GLU A 25 -13.19 -0.27 -12.60
N ASP A 26 -12.62 0.35 -11.58
CA ASP A 26 -12.38 1.79 -11.53
C ASP A 26 -10.94 2.07 -12.01
N LYS A 27 -10.73 3.23 -12.62
CA LYS A 27 -9.43 3.64 -13.18
C LYS A 27 -8.35 3.81 -12.12
N HIS A 28 -8.70 4.05 -10.86
CA HIS A 28 -7.71 4.36 -9.81
C HIS A 28 -7.60 3.25 -8.78
N TYR A 29 -8.73 2.69 -8.37
CA TYR A 29 -8.80 1.63 -7.36
C TYR A 29 -9.91 0.65 -7.71
N PRO A 30 -9.61 -0.55 -8.23
CA PRO A 30 -10.66 -1.51 -8.49
C PRO A 30 -11.41 -1.83 -7.19
N ILE A 31 -12.71 -2.03 -7.32
CA ILE A 31 -13.58 -2.39 -6.20
C ILE A 31 -13.92 -3.86 -6.34
N ILE A 32 -13.63 -4.62 -5.30
CA ILE A 32 -13.87 -6.05 -5.22
C ILE A 32 -14.78 -6.28 -4.03
N GLU A 33 -15.90 -6.94 -4.28
CA GLU A 33 -16.85 -7.29 -3.22
C GLU A 33 -16.56 -8.71 -2.72
N ILE A 34 -16.24 -8.83 -1.43
CA ILE A 34 -15.91 -10.09 -0.75
C ILE A 34 -16.71 -10.11 0.56
N ASP A 35 -17.49 -11.16 0.79
CA ASP A 35 -18.36 -11.29 1.98
C ASP A 35 -19.26 -10.06 2.25
N GLY A 36 -19.68 -9.36 1.18
CA GLY A 36 -20.50 -8.14 1.25
C GLY A 36 -19.75 -6.86 1.64
N LEU A 37 -18.41 -6.90 1.70
CA LEU A 37 -17.56 -5.73 1.86
C LEU A 37 -17.02 -5.26 0.51
N GLU A 38 -17.17 -3.97 0.20
CA GLU A 38 -16.51 -3.34 -0.94
C GLU A 38 -15.08 -2.95 -0.56
N LEU A 39 -14.12 -3.59 -1.22
CA LEU A 39 -12.70 -3.48 -0.91
C LEU A 39 -11.91 -3.03 -2.13
N SER A 40 -10.86 -2.26 -1.90
CA SER A 40 -9.85 -1.95 -2.91
C SER A 40 -8.50 -2.52 -2.53
N PRO A 41 -7.68 -2.97 -3.51
CA PRO A 41 -6.30 -3.35 -3.26
C PRO A 41 -5.51 -2.20 -2.67
N SER A 42 -4.61 -2.53 -1.75
CA SER A 42 -3.74 -1.57 -1.07
C SER A 42 -2.49 -2.25 -0.53
N ILE A 43 -1.72 -1.53 0.27
CA ILE A 43 -0.68 -2.07 1.14
C ILE A 43 -1.03 -1.76 2.59
N ARG A 44 -0.59 -2.63 3.50
CA ARG A 44 -0.63 -2.42 4.93
C ARG A 44 0.78 -2.07 5.41
N LEU A 45 0.86 -1.03 6.24
CA LEU A 45 2.06 -0.64 6.96
C LEU A 45 1.86 -1.03 8.43
N THR A 46 2.58 -2.06 8.91
CA THR A 46 2.46 -2.53 10.30
C THR A 46 3.63 -2.01 11.10
N CYS A 47 3.37 -1.24 12.16
CA CYS A 47 4.42 -0.73 13.04
C CYS A 47 5.23 -1.88 13.65
N THR A 48 6.55 -1.80 13.52
CA THR A 48 7.50 -2.80 14.07
C THR A 48 8.30 -2.26 15.25
N ASN A 49 8.30 -0.94 15.50
CA ASN A 49 9.01 -0.35 16.62
C ASN A 49 8.16 -0.41 17.91
N PRO A 50 8.55 -1.21 18.92
CA PRO A 50 7.78 -1.33 20.17
C PRO A 50 7.80 -0.07 21.04
N ASN A 51 8.64 0.92 20.73
CA ASN A 51 8.73 2.18 21.46
C ASN A 51 7.75 3.24 20.95
N ILE A 52 7.13 3.01 19.80
CA ILE A 52 6.07 3.87 19.27
C ILE A 52 4.74 3.26 19.71
N ASN A 53 3.90 4.04 20.39
CA ASN A 53 2.56 3.56 20.76
C ASN A 53 1.65 3.51 19.52
N GLU A 54 0.60 2.71 19.60
CA GLU A 54 -0.34 2.49 18.50
C GLU A 54 -0.96 3.78 17.97
N PHE A 55 -1.34 4.71 18.86
CA PHE A 55 -1.93 5.98 18.46
C PHE A 55 -0.96 6.83 17.60
N ASP A 56 0.29 6.99 18.05
CA ASP A 56 1.32 7.72 17.30
C ASP A 56 1.68 7.00 15.99
N ALA A 57 1.64 5.66 15.99
CA ALA A 57 1.90 4.87 14.79
C ALA A 57 0.81 5.06 13.74
N ASP A 58 -0.46 5.08 14.14
CA ASP A 58 -1.61 5.25 13.26
C ASP A 58 -1.75 6.69 12.76
N ASP A 59 -1.45 7.69 13.60
CA ASP A 59 -1.43 9.11 13.21
C ASP A 59 -0.43 9.37 12.08
N MET A 60 0.76 8.75 12.15
CA MET A 60 1.76 8.81 11.09
C MET A 60 1.28 8.16 9.78
N LEU A 61 0.47 7.10 9.85
CA LEU A 61 -0.14 6.49 8.67
C LEU A 61 -1.16 7.43 8.05
N GLY A 62 -2.14 7.90 8.84
CA GLY A 62 -3.26 8.71 8.35
C GLY A 62 -2.89 10.13 7.96
N GLY A 63 -1.77 10.65 8.45
CA GLY A 63 -1.17 11.91 7.98
C GLY A 63 -0.08 11.64 6.94
N PHE A 64 1.16 11.52 7.43
CA PHE A 64 2.37 11.56 6.60
C PHE A 64 2.39 10.55 5.45
N PHE A 65 2.08 9.27 5.70
CA PHE A 65 2.13 8.27 4.64
C PHE A 65 0.94 8.36 3.68
N SER A 66 -0.28 8.57 4.18
CA SER A 66 -1.47 8.71 3.35
C SER A 66 -1.38 9.90 2.38
N ASP A 67 -0.79 11.02 2.80
CA ASP A 67 -0.59 12.20 1.95
C ASP A 67 0.37 11.96 0.77
N LEU A 68 1.27 10.98 0.90
CA LEU A 68 2.31 10.67 -0.09
C LEU A 68 2.00 9.41 -0.91
N PHE A 69 0.91 8.72 -0.59
CA PHE A 69 0.52 7.45 -1.17
C PHE A 69 -0.35 7.62 -2.41
N ASP A 70 0.02 6.92 -3.48
CA ASP A 70 -0.76 6.92 -4.72
C ASP A 70 -0.79 5.53 -5.39
N SER A 71 -1.82 5.30 -6.19
CA SER A 71 -2.05 4.10 -7.00
C SER A 71 -1.80 4.41 -8.46
N ILE A 72 -0.74 3.82 -9.00
CA ILE A 72 -0.26 4.10 -10.36
C ILE A 72 -0.99 3.24 -11.39
N ASN A 73 -1.21 1.97 -11.07
CA ASN A 73 -1.83 1.04 -11.99
C ASN A 73 -2.46 -0.14 -11.26
N ASN A 74 -3.55 -0.66 -11.80
CA ASN A 74 -4.19 -1.88 -11.34
C ASN A 74 -4.58 -2.73 -12.56
N GLU A 75 -4.27 -4.02 -12.48
CA GLU A 75 -4.60 -5.02 -13.47
C GLU A 75 -5.32 -6.17 -12.78
N ILE A 76 -6.48 -6.58 -13.33
CA ILE A 76 -7.22 -7.76 -12.88
C ILE A 76 -7.14 -8.81 -13.98
N ILE A 77 -6.77 -10.03 -13.59
CA ILE A 77 -6.67 -11.18 -14.48
C ILE A 77 -7.49 -12.32 -13.89
N GLU A 78 -8.38 -12.89 -14.69
CA GLU A 78 -9.11 -14.11 -14.33
C GLU A 78 -8.45 -15.32 -14.98
N GLU A 79 -7.94 -16.26 -14.18
CA GLU A 79 -7.26 -17.47 -14.67
C GLU A 79 -7.41 -18.63 -13.68
N ASP A 80 -7.67 -19.84 -14.20
CA ASP A 80 -7.71 -21.09 -13.44
C ASP A 80 -8.59 -21.06 -12.18
N GLY A 81 -9.76 -20.40 -12.26
CA GLY A 81 -10.69 -20.26 -11.13
C GLY A 81 -10.23 -19.28 -10.05
N ASN A 82 -9.23 -18.46 -10.35
CA ASN A 82 -8.73 -17.41 -9.48
C ASN A 82 -8.88 -16.04 -10.14
N VAL A 83 -8.93 -15.03 -9.29
CA VAL A 83 -8.79 -13.62 -9.67
C VAL A 83 -7.45 -13.15 -9.13
N ILE A 84 -6.58 -12.73 -10.04
CA ILE A 84 -5.25 -12.20 -9.75
C ILE A 84 -5.30 -10.69 -9.94
N ILE A 85 -5.03 -9.97 -8.86
CA ILE A 85 -4.96 -8.52 -8.85
C ILE A 85 -3.50 -8.14 -8.74
N LYS A 86 -3.01 -7.37 -9.72
CA LYS A 86 -1.69 -6.74 -9.66
C LYS A 86 -1.87 -5.25 -9.52
N SER A 87 -1.26 -4.70 -8.48
CA SER A 87 -1.36 -3.28 -8.15
C SER A 87 0.03 -2.68 -8.04
N ILE A 88 0.20 -1.49 -8.58
CA ILE A 88 1.42 -0.69 -8.45
C ILE A 88 1.09 0.53 -7.62
N PHE A 89 1.65 0.59 -6.42
CA PHE A 89 1.54 1.74 -5.54
C PHE A 89 2.86 2.50 -5.46
N VAL A 90 2.80 3.78 -5.09
CA VAL A 90 3.99 4.58 -4.87
C VAL A 90 3.85 5.42 -3.60
N LEU A 91 4.96 5.56 -2.87
CA LEU A 91 5.16 6.64 -1.91
C LEU A 91 6.22 7.58 -2.47
N GLN A 92 5.91 8.87 -2.55
CA GLN A 92 6.83 9.89 -3.08
C GLN A 92 7.29 10.82 -1.96
N PHE A 93 8.60 10.96 -1.79
CA PHE A 93 9.20 11.77 -0.74
C PHE A 93 10.16 12.79 -1.35
N ASP A 94 10.38 13.89 -0.63
CA ASP A 94 11.52 14.75 -0.90
C ASP A 94 12.82 13.95 -0.79
N VAL A 95 13.82 14.27 -1.63
CA VAL A 95 15.10 13.56 -1.66
C VAL A 95 15.80 13.56 -0.29
N ASP A 96 15.72 14.69 0.40
CA ASP A 96 16.32 14.90 1.72
C ASP A 96 15.46 14.36 2.88
N CYS A 97 14.28 13.79 2.59
CA CYS A 97 13.45 13.16 3.61
C CYS A 97 14.24 12.03 4.28
N PRO A 98 14.31 12.01 5.64
CA PRO A 98 15.02 10.98 6.41
C PRO A 98 14.23 9.66 6.47
N ILE A 99 13.87 9.18 5.28
CA ILE A 99 13.17 7.93 5.00
C ILE A 99 14.13 6.97 4.31
N SER A 100 14.08 5.70 4.69
CA SER A 100 14.84 4.62 4.06
C SER A 100 13.99 3.35 3.93
N LEU A 101 14.34 2.55 2.92
CA LEU A 101 13.74 1.25 2.66
C LEU A 101 14.81 0.17 2.82
N HIS A 102 14.54 -0.84 3.64
CA HIS A 102 15.38 -2.04 3.72
C HIS A 102 14.51 -3.30 3.62
N GLY A 103 14.62 -4.01 2.48
CA GLY A 103 13.76 -5.17 2.23
C GLY A 103 12.31 -4.75 2.12
N ASP A 104 11.46 -5.25 3.03
CA ASP A 104 10.05 -4.89 3.16
C ASP A 104 9.76 -3.96 4.34
N GLU A 105 10.77 -3.27 4.88
CA GLU A 105 10.63 -2.37 6.02
C GLU A 105 10.98 -0.91 5.64
N ILE A 106 10.04 -0.01 5.92
CA ILE A 106 10.21 1.44 5.79
C ILE A 106 10.54 2.02 7.15
N THR A 107 11.59 2.85 7.23
CA THR A 107 11.96 3.57 8.45
C THR A 107 11.99 5.07 8.21
N TYR A 108 11.31 5.83 9.06
CA TYR A 108 11.26 7.29 9.04
C TYR A 108 11.78 7.86 10.36
N LYS A 109 12.66 8.86 10.30
CA LYS A 109 13.16 9.53 11.51
C LYS A 109 12.60 10.94 11.63
N GLU A 110 11.88 11.21 12.72
CA GLU A 110 11.35 12.52 13.07
C GLU A 110 11.90 12.99 14.41
N GLY A 111 12.92 13.86 14.36
CA GLY A 111 13.64 14.29 15.56
C GLY A 111 14.30 13.10 16.27
N GLU A 112 13.86 12.82 17.50
CA GLU A 112 14.34 11.69 18.31
C GLU A 112 13.46 10.42 18.17
N ARG A 113 12.40 10.47 17.35
CA ARG A 113 11.51 9.34 17.12
C ARG A 113 11.91 8.61 15.84
N ASP A 114 12.04 7.29 15.94
CA ASP A 114 12.28 6.40 14.80
C ASP A 114 11.01 5.58 14.56
N TYR A 115 10.31 5.85 13.47
CA TYR A 115 9.15 5.07 13.05
C TYR A 115 9.62 3.95 12.12
N SER A 116 9.06 2.75 12.29
CA SER A 116 9.42 1.58 11.48
C SER A 116 8.17 0.80 11.14
N TYR A 117 7.97 0.52 9.85
CA TYR A 117 6.78 -0.15 9.33
C TYR A 117 7.14 -1.25 8.36
N LYS A 118 6.64 -2.46 8.62
CA LYS A 118 6.68 -3.55 7.67
C LYS A 118 5.55 -3.41 6.64
N VAL A 119 5.89 -3.59 5.37
CA VAL A 119 4.96 -3.46 4.24
C VAL A 119 4.44 -4.84 3.83
N SER A 120 3.14 -4.96 3.61
CA SER A 120 2.53 -6.17 3.04
C SER A 120 1.34 -5.83 2.13
N PRO A 121 1.04 -6.63 1.08
CA PRO A 121 -0.17 -6.45 0.29
C PRO A 121 -1.42 -6.61 1.17
N SER A 122 -2.39 -5.71 1.03
CA SER A 122 -3.62 -5.70 1.81
C SER A 122 -4.80 -5.23 0.97
N PHE A 123 -5.99 -5.27 1.53
CA PHE A 123 -7.12 -4.51 1.02
C PHE A 123 -7.39 -3.34 1.96
N CYS A 124 -8.11 -2.34 1.49
CA CYS A 124 -8.73 -1.31 2.32
C CYS A 124 -10.19 -1.15 1.91
N ARG A 125 -11.04 -0.64 2.78
CA ARG A 125 -12.38 -0.25 2.36
C ARG A 125 -12.34 0.95 1.43
N THR A 126 -13.29 1.01 0.51
CA THR A 126 -13.37 2.10 -0.49
C THR A 126 -13.71 3.46 0.13
N ASP A 127 -14.33 3.49 1.31
CA ASP A 127 -14.75 4.69 2.03
C ASP A 127 -13.70 5.23 3.02
N PHE A 128 -12.52 4.61 3.11
CA PHE A 128 -11.46 5.00 4.04
C PHE A 128 -10.18 5.46 3.32
N PRO A 129 -9.38 6.34 3.96
CA PRO A 129 -8.06 6.70 3.43
C PRO A 129 -7.20 5.45 3.25
N PRO A 130 -6.47 5.31 2.12
CA PRO A 130 -5.51 4.24 1.94
C PRO A 130 -4.54 4.15 3.13
N LEU A 131 -4.05 2.95 3.42
CA LEU A 131 -3.14 2.60 4.53
C LEU A 131 -3.77 2.52 5.94
N THR A 132 -4.83 3.28 6.24
CA THR A 132 -5.37 3.39 7.61
C THR A 132 -6.35 2.29 8.01
N ASP A 133 -7.22 1.81 7.11
CA ASP A 133 -8.18 0.74 7.37
C ASP A 133 -7.84 -0.53 6.57
N SER A 134 -6.67 -1.10 6.87
CA SER A 134 -6.18 -2.27 6.17
C SER A 134 -6.96 -3.53 6.58
N ILE A 135 -7.60 -4.19 5.62
CA ILE A 135 -8.34 -5.44 5.79
C ILE A 135 -7.54 -6.62 5.24
N GLU A 136 -7.34 -7.61 6.11
CA GLU A 136 -6.69 -8.87 5.76
C GLU A 136 -7.70 -9.86 5.19
N ILE A 137 -7.60 -10.12 3.89
CA ILE A 137 -8.34 -11.18 3.21
C ILE A 137 -7.41 -12.36 2.94
N LYS A 138 -7.91 -13.57 3.20
CA LYS A 138 -7.20 -14.81 2.89
C LYS A 138 -6.92 -14.87 1.39
N SER A 139 -5.65 -14.71 1.03
CA SER A 139 -5.19 -14.64 -0.35
C SER A 139 -3.74 -15.12 -0.43
N GLU A 140 -3.33 -15.59 -1.60
CA GLU A 140 -1.91 -15.71 -1.92
C GLU A 140 -1.38 -14.31 -2.23
N LYS A 141 -0.36 -13.87 -1.48
CA LYS A 141 0.18 -12.51 -1.55
C LYS A 141 1.64 -12.53 -1.95
N LYS A 142 2.02 -11.60 -2.83
CA LYS A 142 3.41 -11.33 -3.18
C LYS A 142 3.64 -9.82 -3.21
N LEU A 143 4.79 -9.40 -2.71
CA LEU A 143 5.24 -8.02 -2.77
C LEU A 143 6.66 -7.98 -3.35
N THR A 144 6.89 -7.02 -4.21
CA THR A 144 8.24 -6.60 -4.62
C THR A 144 8.30 -5.10 -4.48
N ILE A 145 9.39 -4.60 -3.90
CA ILE A 145 9.55 -3.18 -3.62
C ILE A 145 10.82 -2.69 -4.30
N GLU A 146 10.72 -1.53 -4.93
CA GLU A 146 11.83 -0.86 -5.59
C GLU A 146 11.97 0.56 -5.05
N GLU A 147 13.21 0.97 -4.79
CA GLU A 147 13.57 2.35 -4.49
C GLU A 147 14.24 2.99 -5.71
N ALA A 148 13.81 4.21 -6.05
CA ALA A 148 14.44 5.00 -7.10
C ALA A 148 14.35 6.50 -6.79
N VAL A 149 15.33 7.27 -7.26
CA VAL A 149 15.21 8.72 -7.37
C VAL A 149 14.69 9.04 -8.78
N LYS A 150 13.59 9.79 -8.87
CA LYS A 150 12.92 10.14 -10.14
C LYS A 150 12.83 11.65 -10.29
N GLU A 151 12.94 12.13 -11.52
CA GLU A 151 12.67 13.52 -11.87
C GLU A 151 11.16 13.71 -12.10
N LEU A 152 10.51 14.55 -11.31
CA LEU A 152 9.14 15.01 -11.60
C LEU A 152 9.22 16.08 -12.70
N ILE A 153 8.65 15.75 -13.86
CA ILE A 153 8.32 16.71 -14.91
C ILE A 153 6.97 17.32 -14.50
N MET A 154 7.00 18.56 -14.02
CA MET A 154 5.79 19.35 -13.73
C MET A 154 5.04 19.74 -15.01
#